data_AF-F9U7P2-F1
#
_entry.id   AF-F9U7P2-F1
#
_cell.length_a   1.000
_cell.length_b   1.000
_cell.length_c   1.000
_cell.angle_alpha   90.00
_cell.angle_beta   90.00
_cell.angle_gamma   90.00
#
_symmetry.space_group_name_H-M   'P 1'
#
loop_
_entity.id
_entity.type
_entity.pdbx_description
1 polymer ?
#
loop_
_entity_poly.entity_id
_entity_poly.type
_entity_poly.pdbx_seq_one_letter_code
_entity_poly.pdbx_strand_id
1 'polypeptide(L)' 'MHKVWQIFDPRRALSGLLGFLLVLALLIHFILLSSPAFNWLGGV' A
#
# COMPACT_ATOMS: atom_id res chain seq x y z
N MET A 1 22.84 10.59 -5.35
CA MET A 1 21.59 10.97 -4.65
C MET A 1 21.50 10.34 -3.25
N HIS A 2 22.50 10.51 -2.38
CA HIS A 2 22.46 10.01 -1.00
C HIS A 2 22.07 11.11 0.01
N LYS A 3 22.17 12.39 -0.38
CA LYS A 3 21.92 13.55 0.50
C LYS A 3 20.48 13.63 1.01
N VAL A 4 19.51 13.02 0.32
CA VAL A 4 18.12 12.89 0.78
C VAL A 4 18.04 12.22 2.16
N TRP A 5 18.90 11.24 2.43
CA TRP A 5 18.95 10.52 3.71
C TRP A 5 19.61 11.32 4.85
N GLN A 6 20.20 12.50 4.55
CA GLN A 6 20.72 13.40 5.57
C GLN A 6 19.66 14.39 6.07
N ILE A 7 18.58 14.57 5.30
CA ILE A 7 17.47 15.49 5.63
C ILE A 7 16.30 14.70 6.22
N PHE A 8 16.05 13.49 5.72
CA PHE A 8 14.98 12.62 6.20
C PHE A 8 15.51 11.49 7.07
N ASP A 9 14.94 11.32 8.27
CA ASP A 9 15.22 10.16 9.12
C ASP A 9 14.83 8.87 8.38
N PRO A 10 15.81 8.00 8.03
CA PRO A 10 15.59 6.87 7.13
C PRO A 10 14.53 5.89 7.66
N ARG A 11 14.43 5.72 8.98
CA ARG A 11 13.43 4.85 9.60
C ARG A 11 12.01 5.37 9.36
N ARG A 12 11.77 6.67 9.57
CA ARG A 12 10.45 7.26 9.35
C ARG A 12 10.06 7.24 7.87
N ALA A 13 11.00 7.54 6.98
CA ALA A 13 10.75 7.49 5.54
C ALA A 13 10.39 6.07 5.07
N LEU A 14 11.14 5.05 5.50
CA LEU A 14 10.86 3.65 5.17
C LEU A 14 9.55 3.15 5.79
N SER A 15 9.27 3.47 7.06
CA SER A 15 8.00 3.10 7.70
C SER A 15 6.79 3.81 7.08
N GLY A 16 6.92 5.09 6.70
CA GLY A 16 5.87 5.84 6.03
C GLY A 16 5.59 5.28 4.63
N LEU A 17 6.64 4.94 3.88
CA LEU A 17 6.51 4.29 2.57
C LEU A 17 5.84 2.92 2.71
N LEU A 18 6.28 2.10 3.66
CA LEU A 18 5.72 0.76 3.89
C LEU A 18 4.25 0.84 4.32
N GLY A 19 3.92 1.75 5.25
CA GLY A 19 2.53 1.99 5.67
C GLY A 19 1.65 2.49 4.52
N PHE A 20 2.14 3.44 3.72
CA PHE A 20 1.41 3.95 2.56
C PHE A 20 1.14 2.85 1.53
N LEU A 21 2.16 2.08 1.13
CA LEU A 21 1.98 0.99 0.18
C LEU A 21 1.07 -0.11 0.72
N LEU A 22 1.14 -0.42 2.01
CA LEU A 22 0.30 -1.44 2.63
C LEU A 22 -1.18 -1.01 2.63
N VAL A 23 -1.48 0.23 3.04
CA VAL A 23 -2.85 0.77 2.98
C VAL A 23 -3.35 0.84 1.54
N LEU A 24 -2.52 1.30 0.61
CA LEU A 24 -2.89 1.37 -0.81
C LEU A 24 -3.18 -0.03 -1.38
N ALA A 25 -2.35 -1.02 -1.07
CA ALA A 25 -2.57 -2.40 -1.49
C ALA A 25 -3.88 -2.95 -0.94
N LEU A 26 -4.14 -2.79 0.36
CA LEU A 26 -5.40 -3.23 0.98
C LEU A 26 -6.60 -2.54 0.34
N LEU A 27 -6.54 -1.22 0.13
CA LEU A 27 -7.61 -0.46 -0.50
C LEU A 27 -7.96 -1.03 -1.88
N ILE A 28 -6.94 -1.27 -2.71
CA ILE A 28 -7.13 -1.86 -4.05
C ILE A 28 -7.77 -3.24 -3.93
N HIS A 29 -7.29 -4.11 -3.05
CA HIS A 29 -7.86 -5.45 -2.89
C HIS A 29 -9.31 -5.41 -2.40
N PHE A 30 -9.63 -4.53 -1.43
CA PHE A 30 -11.00 -4.39 -0.94
C PHE A 30 -11.96 -3.87 -2.02
N ILE A 31 -11.53 -2.93 -2.86
CA ILE A 31 -12.33 -2.44 -4.00
C ILE A 31 -12.61 -3.57 -5.00
N LEU A 32 -11.57 -4.34 -5.30
CA LEU A 32 -11.62 -5.42 -6.28
C LEU A 32 -12.49 -6.58 -5.75
N LEU A 33 -12.41 -6.86 -4.46
CA LEU A 33 -13.26 -7.83 -3.76
C LEU A 33 -14.73 -7.38 -3.64
N SER A 34 -14.98 -6.08 -3.47
CA SER A 34 -16.34 -5.53 -3.44
C SER A 34 -17.01 -5.54 -4.82
N SER A 35 -16.24 -5.70 -5.91
CA SER A 35 -16.77 -5.65 -7.27
C SER A 35 -17.28 -7.04 -7.69
N PRO A 36 -18.55 -7.21 -8.08
CA PRO A 36 -19.11 -8.52 -8.39
C PRO A 36 -18.43 -9.22 -9.58
N ALA A 37 -17.81 -8.47 -10.50
CA ALA A 37 -17.08 -9.02 -11.64
C ALA A 37 -15.65 -9.48 -11.32
N PHE A 38 -15.04 -8.94 -10.27
CA PHE A 38 -13.63 -9.19 -9.90
C PHE A 38 -13.48 -9.81 -8.52
N ASN A 39 -14.59 -10.11 -7.84
CA ASN A 39 -14.57 -10.73 -6.53
C ASN A 39 -14.12 -12.18 -6.64
N TRP A 40 -12.84 -12.43 -6.35
CA TRP A 40 -12.27 -13.77 -6.41
C TRP A 40 -12.60 -14.65 -5.19
N LEU A 41 -13.22 -14.10 -4.13
CA LEU A 41 -13.73 -14.89 -3.00
C LEU A 41 -15.24 -15.16 -3.11
N GLY A 42 -15.96 -14.40 -3.94
CA GLY A 42 -17.38 -14.57 -4.20
C GLY A 42 -17.63 -15.58 -5.31
N GLY A 43 -17.42 -16.86 -4.98
CA GLY A 43 -17.82 -17.96 -5.86
C GLY A 43 -19.26 -18.38 -5.61
N VAL A 44 -20.24 -17.62 -6.13
CA VAL A 44 -21.62 -18.06 -6.48
C VAL A 44 -22.27 -17.08 -7.45
#